data_AF-A0A928L3B4-F1
#
_entry.id   AF-A0A928L3B4-F1
#
_cell.length_a   1.000
_cell.length_b   1.000
_cell.length_c   1.000
_cell.angle_alpha   90.00
_cell.angle_beta   90.00
_cell.angle_gamma   90.00
#
_symmetry.space_group_name_H-M   'P 1'
#
loop_
_entity.id
_entity.type
_entity.pdbx_description
1 polymer ?
#
loop_
_entity_poly.entity_id
_entity_poly.type
_entity_poly.pdbx_seq_one_letter_code
_entity_poly.pdbx_strand_id
1 'polypeptide(L)' 'MKFEKGMQELSSIIAKLEDGGLPLEESVKLYGKGAKLAADCRKELDQAKLTVSTFQEKKTNAEGETDHDNNI' A
#
# COMPACT_ATOMS: atom_id res chain seq x y z
N MET A 1 3.73 2.02 -10.50
CA MET A 1 2.76 1.69 -11.58
C MET A 1 1.83 0.53 -11.20
N LYS A 2 2.30 -0.50 -10.47
CA LYS A 2 1.45 -1.66 -10.12
C LYS A 2 0.35 -1.28 -9.12
N PHE A 3 0.71 -0.55 -8.06
CA PHE A 3 -0.26 0.03 -7.13
C PHE A 3 -1.28 0.97 -7.81
N GLU A 4 -0.83 1.96 -8.57
CA GLU A 4 -1.73 2.97 -9.17
C GLU A 4 -2.69 2.32 -10.17
N LYS A 5 -2.19 1.39 -10.98
CA LYS A 5 -3.03 0.62 -11.91
C LYS A 5 -4.02 -0.28 -11.15
N GLY A 6 -3.59 -0.92 -10.07
CA GLY A 6 -4.46 -1.74 -9.22
C GLY A 6 -5.58 -0.92 -8.58
N MET A 7 -5.28 0.29 -8.11
CA MET A 7 -6.26 1.22 -7.55
C MET A 7 -7.26 1.73 -8.60
N GLN A 8 -6.79 2.01 -9.82
CA GLN A 8 -7.67 2.43 -10.92
C GLN A 8 -8.62 1.29 -11.32
N GLU A 9 -8.12 0.06 -11.41
CA GLU A 9 -8.94 -1.11 -11.71
C GLU A 9 -9.94 -1.44 -10.60
N LEU A 10 -9.52 -1.33 -9.33
CA LEU A 10 -10.40 -1.49 -8.18
C LEU A 10 -11.52 -0.46 -8.17
N SER A 11 -11.21 0.81 -8.47
CA SER A 11 -12.21 1.89 -8.56
C SER A 11 -13.24 1.62 -9.65
N SER A 12 -12.79 1.10 -10.80
CA SER A 12 -13.70 0.70 -11.88
C SER A 12 -14.61 -0.47 -11.49
N ILE A 13 -14.08 -1.44 -10.74
CA ILE A 13 -14.89 -2.57 -10.23
C ILE A 13 -15.95 -2.08 -9.25
N ILE A 14 -15.58 -1.20 -8.31
CA ILE A 14 -16.53 -0.61 -7.34
C ILE A 14 -17.65 0.12 -8.08
N ALA A 15 -17.31 0.98 -9.04
CA ALA A 15 -18.30 1.71 -9.82
C ALA A 15 -19.28 0.78 -10.54
N LYS A 16 -18.80 -0.35 -11.11
CA LYS A 16 -19.66 -1.35 -11.75
C LYS A 16 -20.56 -2.10 -10.77
N LEU A 17 -20.09 -2.37 -9.56
CA LEU A 17 -20.89 -3.01 -8.52
C LEU A 17 -21.97 -2.06 -7.98
N GLU A 18 -21.65 -0.77 -7.86
CA GLU A 18 -22.58 0.27 -7.38
C GLU A 18 -23.69 0.60 -8.39
N ASP A 19 -23.43 0.44 -9.69
CA ASP A 19 -24.42 0.64 -10.75
C ASP A 19 -25.61 -0.34 -10.65
N GLY A 20 -25.42 -1.52 -10.04
CA GLY A 20 -26.50 -2.45 -9.69
C GLY A 20 -27.16 -3.18 -10.87
N GLY A 21 -26.74 -2.93 -12.12
CA GLY A 21 -27.29 -3.55 -13.33
C GLY A 21 -26.72 -4.92 -13.69
N LEU A 22 -25.87 -5.51 -12.84
CA LEU A 22 -25.14 -6.74 -13.14
C LEU A 22 -25.87 -8.00 -12.69
N PRO A 23 -25.84 -9.09 -13.48
CA PRO A 23 -26.27 -10.40 -13.02
C PRO A 23 -25.51 -10.84 -11.76
N LEU A 24 -26.18 -11.56 -10.86
CA LEU A 24 -25.60 -12.01 -9.60
C LEU A 24 -24.24 -12.72 -9.76
N GLU A 25 -24.13 -13.60 -10.75
CA GLU A 25 -22.87 -14.32 -11.02
C GLU A 25 -21.71 -13.37 -11.38
N GLU A 26 -22.00 -12.32 -12.14
CA GLU A 26 -21.01 -11.31 -12.52
C GLU A 26 -20.63 -10.43 -11.33
N SER A 27 -21.61 -10.04 -10.51
CA SER A 27 -21.38 -9.30 -9.26
C SER A 27 -20.47 -10.08 -8.31
N VAL A 28 -20.66 -11.40 -8.17
CA VAL A 28 -19.80 -12.26 -7.35
C VAL A 28 -18.38 -12.34 -7.91
N LYS A 29 -18.23 -12.47 -9.24
CA LYS A 29 -16.91 -12.48 -9.90
C LYS A 29 -16.17 -11.16 -9.70
N LEU A 30 -16.85 -10.03 -9.91
CA LEU A 30 -16.29 -8.70 -9.72
C LEU A 30 -15.90 -8.45 -8.26
N TYR A 31 -16.74 -8.84 -7.31
CA TYR A 31 -16.42 -8.76 -5.89
C TYR A 31 -15.14 -9.53 -5.54
N GLY A 32 -15.03 -10.79 -5.99
CA GLY A 32 -13.83 -11.60 -5.76
C GLY A 32 -12.57 -10.97 -6.36
N LYS A 33 -12.67 -10.42 -7.57
CA LYS A 33 -11.57 -9.69 -8.23
C LYS A 33 -11.19 -8.43 -7.46
N GLY A 34 -12.18 -7.64 -7.03
CA GLY A 34 -11.98 -6.42 -6.25
C GLY A 34 -11.32 -6.71 -4.90
N ALA A 35 -11.77 -7.74 -4.18
CA ALA A 35 -11.17 -8.16 -2.92
C ALA A 35 -9.68 -8.55 -3.09
N LYS A 36 -9.34 -9.28 -4.15
CA LYS A 36 -7.95 -9.62 -4.46
C LYS A 36 -7.11 -8.38 -4.77
N LEU A 37 -7.59 -7.49 -5.63
CA LEU A 37 -6.89 -6.24 -5.95
C LEU A 37 -6.65 -5.37 -4.73
N ALA A 38 -7.65 -5.26 -3.84
CA ALA A 38 -7.52 -4.50 -2.60
C ALA A 38 -6.45 -5.10 -1.67
N ALA A 39 -6.38 -6.43 -1.56
CA ALA A 39 -5.34 -7.11 -0.79
C ALA A 39 -3.94 -6.87 -1.37
N ASP A 40 -3.80 -6.94 -2.69
CA ASP A 40 -2.53 -6.70 -3.38
C ASP A 40 -2.06 -5.25 -3.19
N CYS A 41 -2.96 -4.27 -3.33
CA CYS A 41 -2.65 -2.85 -3.11
C CYS A 41 -2.21 -2.59 -1.66
N ARG A 42 -2.91 -3.20 -0.68
CA ARG A 42 -2.53 -3.09 0.73
C ARG A 42 -1.13 -3.64 0.99
N LYS A 43 -0.80 -4.79 0.42
CA LYS A 43 0.53 -5.40 0.54
C LYS A 43 1.63 -4.49 -0.02
N GLU A 44 1.41 -3.89 -1.18
CA GLU A 44 2.37 -2.97 -1.80
C GLU A 44 2.56 -1.71 -0.94
N LEU A 45 1.47 -1.17 -0.38
CA LEU A 45 1.53 -0.04 0.54
C LEU A 45 2.29 -0.37 1.85
N ASP A 46 2.06 -1.55 2.41
CA ASP A 46 2.72 -1.97 3.66
C ASP A 46 4.23 -2.21 3.44
N GLN A 47 4.62 -2.73 2.28
CA GLN A 47 6.04 -2.83 1.88
C GLN A 47 6.71 -1.45 1.73
N ALA A 48 5.99 -0.49 1.13
CA ALA A 48 6.49 0.88 1.01
C ALA A 48 6.65 1.54 2.38
N LYS A 49 5.67 1.37 3.29
CA LYS A 49 5.75 1.86 4.68
C LYS A 49 6.95 1.29 5.42
N LEU A 50 7.14 -0.04 5.37
CA LEU A 50 8.29 -0.69 6.01
C LEU A 50 9.60 -0.10 5.50
N THR A 51 9.73 0.06 4.19
CA THR A 51 10.90 0.67 3.56
C THR A 51 11.16 2.06 4.14
N VAL A 52 10.14 2.93 4.20
CA VAL A 52 10.26 4.28 4.79
C VAL A 52 10.66 4.23 6.27
N SER A 53 10.04 3.35 7.06
CA SER A 53 10.38 3.16 8.48
C SER A 53 11.84 2.77 8.66
N THR A 54 12.37 1.83 7.87
CA THR A 54 13.80 1.46 7.96
C THR A 54 14.76 2.60 7.64
N PHE A 55 14.38 3.51 6.73
CA PHE A 55 15.19 4.69 6.44
C PHE A 55 15.15 5.72 7.57
N GLN A 56 14.00 5.85 8.25
CA GLN A 56 13.87 6.74 9.42
C GLN A 56 14.68 6.20 10.61
N GLU A 57 14.63 4.90 10.90
CA GLU A 57 15.41 4.28 11.98
C GLU A 57 16.92 4.39 11.76
N LYS A 58 17.39 4.25 10.51
CA LYS A 58 18.82 4.42 10.18
C LYS A 58 19.32 5.86 10.35
N LYS A 59 18.47 6.87 10.11
CA LYS A 59 18.83 8.28 10.35
C LYS A 59 19.08 8.54 11.83
N THR A 60 18.24 7.99 12.70
CA THR A 60 18.35 8.21 14.16
C THR A 60 19.61 7.58 14.76
N ASN A 61 20.14 6.51 14.16
CA ASN A 61 21.36 5.85 14.64
C ASN A 61 22.66 6.43 14.06
N ALA A 62 22.60 7.30 13.05
CA ALA A 62 23.77 7.90 12.41
C ALA A 62 24.17 9.27 13.01
N GLU A 63 23.37 9.83 13.93
CA GLU A 63 23.62 11.13 14.58
C GLU A 63 24.16 10.99 16.03
N GLY A 64 24.59 9.79 16.43
CA GLY A 64 25.06 9.46 17.79
C GLY A 64 26.58 9.50 18.04
N GLU A 65 27.42 9.67 17.01
CA GLU A 65 28.87 9.88 17.16
C GLU A 65 29.20 11.33 16.80
N THR A 66 28.99 12.24 17.76
CA THR A 66 29.76 13.48 17.81
C THR A 66 30.73 13.37 18.98
N ASP A 67 32.01 13.39 18.62
CA ASP A 67 33.17 13.44 19.50
C ASP A 67 32.91 14.35 20.71
N HIS A 68 32.78 13.73 21.89
CA HIS A 68 33.07 14.43 23.13
C HIS A 68 34.57 14.32 23.39
N ASP A 69 35.33 15.12 22.63
CA ASP A 69 36.57 15.69 23.14
C ASP A 69 36.20 16.56 24.34
N ASN A 70 36.30 16.03 25.56
CA ASN A 70 36.22 16.84 26.77
C ASN A 70 37.38 16.51 27.73
N ASN A 71 38.52 17.11 27.39
CA ASN A 71 39.54 17.66 28.28
C ASN A 71 39.25 17.56 29.81
N ILE A 72 39.96 16.66 30.51
CA ILE A 72 40.62 16.88 31.81
C ILE A 72 41.91 16.04 31.86
#